data_AF-R7HH14-F1
#
_entry.id   AF-R7HH14-F1
#
_cell.length_a   1.000
_cell.length_b   1.000
_cell.length_c   1.000
_cell.angle_alpha   90.00
_cell.angle_beta   90.00
_cell.angle_gamma   90.00
#
_symmetry.space_group_name_H-M   'P 1'
#
loop_
_entity.id
_entity.type
_entity.pdbx_description
1 polymer ?
#
loop_
_entity_poly.entity_id
_entity_poly.type
_entity_poly.pdbx_seq_one_letter_code
_entity_poly.pdbx_strand_id
1 'polypeptide(L)'
;MLFDSDSYFNGYNDMLYNFPGLDFSKKYEEKDEGFLKGNMFPNEYKPYKNYTYLIPKLKTEKDKDLFKVMEASFAVNDYVLALDLNPNDENLFAKYKMWCEKLEKCSKEYESKYGPLCYTKGNNYNSFKWVNGSWPWESEDGKYV
;
A
#
# COMPACT_ATOMS: atom_id res chain seq x y z
N MET A 1 24.02 34.97 -25.20
CA MET A 1 22.84 34.11 -25.40
C MET A 1 22.04 34.15 -24.12
N LEU A 2 20.80 34.60 -24.24
CA LEU A 2 19.81 34.78 -23.20
C LEU A 2 19.54 33.47 -22.47
N PHE A 3 19.92 33.36 -21.21
CA PHE A 3 19.18 32.64 -20.15
C PHE A 3 19.65 33.22 -18.82
N ASP A 4 19.05 34.34 -18.43
CA ASP A 4 19.15 34.89 -17.09
C ASP A 4 18.49 33.95 -16.07
N SER A 5 19.06 34.00 -14.88
CA SER A 5 18.74 33.27 -13.65
C SER A 5 17.36 33.58 -13.07
N ASP A 6 16.81 32.59 -12.36
CA ASP A 6 15.96 32.75 -11.16
C ASP A 6 14.50 33.24 -11.28
N SER A 7 13.71 32.76 -12.26
CA SER A 7 12.26 33.05 -12.25
C SER A 7 11.29 31.88 -12.48
N TYR A 8 11.75 30.65 -12.73
CA TYR A 8 10.85 29.51 -12.99
C TYR A 8 10.58 28.59 -11.78
N PHE A 9 11.22 28.82 -10.63
CA PHE A 9 11.09 27.93 -9.47
C PHE A 9 10.01 28.36 -8.45
N ASN A 10 9.47 29.59 -8.56
CA ASN A 10 8.50 30.11 -7.58
C ASN A 10 7.04 29.67 -7.80
N GLY A 11 6.70 29.04 -8.93
CA GLY A 11 5.34 28.55 -9.19
C GLY A 11 5.03 27.15 -8.66
N TYR A 12 6.06 26.36 -8.34
CA TYR A 12 5.88 24.96 -7.90
C TYR A 12 5.72 24.81 -6.37
N ASN A 13 6.17 25.81 -5.60
CA ASN A 13 6.03 25.77 -4.15
C ASN A 13 4.58 26.03 -3.70
N ASP A 14 3.84 26.94 -4.35
CA ASP A 14 2.46 27.26 -3.94
C ASP A 14 1.44 26.14 -4.20
N MET A 15 1.72 25.22 -5.14
CA MET A 15 0.82 24.10 -5.44
C MET A 15 1.01 22.91 -4.48
N LEU A 16 2.17 22.80 -3.82
CA LEU A 16 2.47 21.73 -2.86
C LEU A 16 1.97 22.05 -1.44
N TYR A 17 1.89 23.33 -1.06
CA TYR A 17 1.49 23.75 0.29
C TYR A 17 -0.03 23.87 0.52
N ASN A 18 -0.85 23.79 -0.53
CA ASN A 18 -2.31 24.00 -0.44
C ASN A 18 -3.16 22.76 -0.75
N PHE A 19 -2.60 21.55 -0.59
CA PHE A 19 -3.41 20.33 -0.71
C PHE A 19 -4.22 20.11 0.58
N PRO A 20 -5.56 20.06 0.54
CA PRO A 20 -6.36 19.93 1.76
C PRO A 20 -6.03 18.61 2.48
N GLY A 21 -5.63 18.73 3.75
CA GLY A 21 -5.40 17.60 4.66
C GLY A 21 -3.96 17.12 4.84
N LEU A 22 -2.94 17.95 4.61
CA LEU A 22 -1.58 17.68 5.10
C LEU A 22 -1.32 18.43 6.41
N ASP A 23 -1.23 17.66 7.50
CA ASP A 23 -0.75 18.11 8.81
C ASP A 23 0.56 17.37 9.13
N PHE A 24 1.68 18.08 9.04
CA PHE A 24 3.03 17.56 9.29
C PHE A 24 3.40 17.51 10.78
N SER A 25 2.49 17.88 11.69
CA SER A 25 2.76 17.93 13.13
C SER A 25 2.59 16.59 13.85
N LYS A 26 2.07 15.57 13.16
CA LYS A 26 1.81 14.27 13.78
C LYS A 26 3.02 13.34 13.72
N LYS A 27 3.72 13.24 14.86
CA LYS A 27 4.53 12.06 15.20
C LYS A 27 3.61 10.86 15.36
N TYR A 28 3.74 9.86 14.50
CA TYR A 28 3.02 8.61 14.62
C TYR A 28 3.96 7.45 14.94
N GLU A 29 3.45 6.61 15.84
CA GLU A 29 4.02 5.42 16.46
C GLU A 29 4.32 4.29 15.45
N GLU A 30 5.42 3.56 15.67
CA GLU A 30 5.82 2.16 15.37
C GLU A 30 5.09 1.27 14.31
N LYS A 31 4.18 1.76 13.47
CA LYS A 31 3.33 0.95 12.60
C LYS A 31 3.88 0.84 11.18
N ASP A 32 4.21 -0.40 10.80
CA ASP A 32 4.22 -0.93 9.42
C ASP A 32 4.84 -0.01 8.34
N GLU A 33 5.89 0.73 8.69
CA GLU A 33 6.58 1.64 7.78
C GLU A 33 7.16 0.92 6.56
N GLY A 34 7.41 -0.39 6.68
CA GLY A 34 8.06 -1.16 5.62
C GLY A 34 7.27 -1.17 4.32
N PHE A 35 5.95 -1.32 4.40
CA PHE A 35 5.10 -1.27 3.21
C PHE A 35 5.10 0.13 2.57
N LEU A 36 5.03 1.19 3.39
CA LEU A 36 5.03 2.56 2.90
C LEU A 36 6.39 2.97 2.29
N LYS A 37 7.50 2.54 2.92
CA LYS A 37 8.86 2.76 2.43
C LYS A 37 9.21 1.89 1.23
N GLY A 38 8.43 0.82 1.00
CA GLY A 38 8.73 -0.19 -0.01
C GLY A 38 9.89 -1.10 0.36
N ASN A 39 10.18 -1.27 1.66
CA ASN A 39 11.19 -2.20 2.17
C ASN A 39 10.91 -2.58 3.63
N MET A 40 10.78 -3.87 3.93
CA MET A 40 10.54 -4.44 5.27
C MET A 40 11.77 -4.45 6.19
N PHE A 41 12.95 -4.10 5.65
CA PHE A 41 14.23 -4.04 6.34
C PHE A 41 14.68 -2.57 6.48
N PRO A 42 14.39 -1.91 7.63
CA PRO A 42 14.63 -0.48 7.80
C PRO A 42 16.09 -0.06 7.60
N ASN A 43 17.03 -0.97 7.91
CA ASN A 43 18.46 -0.71 7.79
C ASN A 43 18.94 -0.61 6.33
N GLU A 44 18.17 -1.14 5.38
CA GLU A 44 18.50 -1.13 3.95
C GLU A 44 17.88 0.06 3.21
N TYR A 45 16.86 0.68 3.79
CA TYR A 45 16.17 1.83 3.19
C TYR A 45 17.04 3.09 3.25
N LYS A 46 17.35 3.65 2.08
CA LYS A 46 18.05 4.95 1.95
C LYS A 46 17.17 5.94 1.19
N PRO A 47 16.59 6.96 1.85
CA PRO A 47 15.74 7.92 1.19
C PRO A 47 16.52 8.81 0.22
N TYR A 48 15.89 9.19 -0.89
CA TYR A 48 16.46 10.15 -1.83
C TYR A 48 16.20 11.59 -1.35
N LYS A 49 17.27 12.34 -1.07
CA LYS A 49 17.19 13.72 -0.53
C LYS A 49 16.27 13.78 0.69
N ASN A 50 15.26 14.65 0.67
CA ASN A 50 14.23 14.81 1.68
C ASN A 50 12.90 14.14 1.29
N TYR A 51 12.88 13.31 0.24
CA TYR A 51 11.66 12.59 -0.12
C TYR A 51 11.40 11.47 0.88
N THR A 52 10.21 11.52 1.47
CA THR A 52 9.64 10.46 2.30
C THR A 52 8.55 9.73 1.52
N TYR A 53 8.14 8.58 2.03
CA TYR A 53 7.01 7.83 1.50
C TYR A 53 5.69 8.61 1.62
N LEU A 54 4.77 8.33 0.71
CA LEU A 54 3.43 8.89 0.72
C LEU A 54 2.51 8.03 1.59
N ILE A 55 1.78 8.66 2.50
CA ILE A 55 0.75 8.00 3.29
C ILE A 55 -0.57 8.01 2.48
N PRO A 56 -1.11 6.84 2.09
CA PRO A 56 -2.35 6.79 1.33
C PRO A 56 -3.54 7.29 2.15
N LYS A 57 -4.41 8.09 1.52
CA LYS A 57 -5.66 8.57 2.14
C LYS A 57 -6.75 7.50 1.99
N LEU A 58 -6.96 6.71 3.04
CA LEU A 58 -7.98 5.66 3.10
C LEU A 58 -9.34 6.28 3.47
N LYS A 59 -10.31 6.27 2.55
CA LYS A 59 -11.62 6.92 2.76
C LYS A 59 -12.64 5.95 3.34
N THR A 60 -12.73 4.75 2.76
CA THR A 60 -13.76 3.77 3.11
C THR A 60 -13.21 2.67 4.02
N GLU A 61 -14.10 1.91 4.66
CA GLU A 61 -13.70 0.70 5.41
C GLU A 61 -13.09 -0.35 4.46
N LYS A 62 -13.63 -0.47 3.24
CA LYS A 62 -13.09 -1.33 2.18
C LYS A 62 -11.64 -0.99 1.87
N ASP A 63 -11.30 0.30 1.73
CA ASP A 63 -9.93 0.73 1.47
C ASP A 63 -8.99 0.34 2.61
N LYS A 64 -9.45 0.48 3.86
CA LYS A 64 -8.67 0.12 5.05
C LYS A 64 -8.41 -1.38 5.13
N ASP A 65 -9.42 -2.19 4.85
CA ASP A 65 -9.28 -3.65 4.87
C ASP A 65 -8.41 -4.12 3.70
N LEU A 66 -8.55 -3.52 2.51
CA LEU A 66 -7.66 -3.79 1.37
C LEU A 66 -6.21 -3.41 1.68
N PHE A 67 -5.99 -2.26 2.32
CA PHE A 67 -4.66 -1.79 2.68
C PHE A 67 -3.92 -2.79 3.58
N LYS A 68 -4.61 -3.40 4.56
CA LYS A 68 -4.04 -4.45 5.41
C LYS A 68 -3.63 -5.70 4.61
N VAL A 69 -4.45 -6.09 3.63
CA VAL A 69 -4.13 -7.21 2.73
C VAL A 69 -2.88 -6.90 1.91
N MET A 70 -2.80 -5.70 1.34
CA MET A 70 -1.65 -5.26 0.55
C MET A 70 -0.36 -5.22 1.37
N GLU A 71 -0.42 -4.66 2.57
CA GLU A 71 0.70 -4.62 3.51
C GLU A 71 1.21 -6.02 3.85
N ALA A 72 0.31 -6.92 4.23
CA ALA A 72 0.70 -8.30 4.56
C ALA A 72 1.25 -9.04 3.34
N SER A 73 0.66 -8.84 2.16
CA SER A 73 1.14 -9.45 0.91
C SER A 73 2.52 -8.95 0.53
N PHE A 74 2.78 -7.65 0.70
CA PHE A 74 4.08 -7.05 0.45
C PHE A 74 5.13 -7.65 1.40
N ALA A 75 4.81 -7.70 2.70
CA ALA A 75 5.71 -8.24 3.69
C ALA A 75 6.11 -9.69 3.41
N VAL A 76 5.14 -10.55 3.06
CA VAL A 76 5.40 -11.95 2.68
C VAL A 76 6.40 -12.03 1.53
N ASN A 77 6.19 -11.27 0.46
CA ASN A 77 7.09 -11.27 -0.69
C ASN A 77 8.51 -10.83 -0.31
N ASP A 78 8.64 -9.80 0.52
CA ASP A 78 9.94 -9.25 0.90
C ASP A 78 10.73 -10.23 1.79
N TYR A 79 10.06 -10.90 2.73
CA TYR A 79 10.70 -11.95 3.53
C TYR A 79 11.08 -13.20 2.72
N VAL A 80 10.31 -13.56 1.69
CA VAL A 80 10.71 -14.64 0.77
C VAL A 80 12.00 -14.28 0.05
N LEU A 81 12.09 -13.07 -0.50
CA LEU A 81 13.32 -12.60 -1.16
C LEU A 81 14.53 -12.59 -0.21
N ALA A 82 14.34 -12.19 1.05
CA ALA A 82 15.40 -12.23 2.04
C ALA A 82 15.82 -13.67 2.40
N LEU A 83 14.89 -14.61 2.44
CA LEU A 83 15.15 -16.03 2.67
C LEU A 83 15.87 -16.68 1.49
N ASP A 84 15.64 -16.26 0.24
CA ASP A 84 16.41 -16.74 -0.91
C ASP A 84 17.91 -16.46 -0.76
N LEU A 85 18.26 -15.34 -0.10
CA LEU A 85 19.65 -14.97 0.21
C LEU A 85 20.17 -15.66 1.48
N ASN A 86 19.31 -15.88 2.48
CA ASN A 86 19.66 -16.46 3.78
C ASN A 86 18.72 -17.61 4.19
N PRO A 87 18.80 -18.80 3.55
CA PRO A 87 17.78 -19.85 3.73
C PRO A 87 17.71 -20.47 5.13
N ASN A 88 18.80 -20.38 5.91
CA ASN A 88 18.90 -20.97 7.25
C ASN A 88 18.64 -19.96 8.39
N ASP A 89 18.23 -18.73 8.06
CA ASP A 89 17.91 -17.73 9.08
C ASP A 89 16.54 -18.01 9.73
N GLU A 90 16.58 -18.53 10.95
CA GLU A 90 15.38 -18.87 11.72
C GLU A 90 14.50 -17.66 12.05
N ASN A 91 15.10 -16.47 12.22
CA ASN A 91 14.35 -15.24 12.54
C ASN A 91 13.58 -14.74 11.32
N LEU A 92 14.21 -14.74 10.14
CA LEU A 92 13.52 -14.41 8.88
C LEU A 92 12.38 -15.38 8.61
N PHE A 93 12.61 -16.68 8.85
CA PHE A 93 11.59 -17.70 8.66
C PHE A 93 10.41 -17.55 9.63
N ALA A 94 10.67 -17.21 10.90
CA ALA A 94 9.62 -16.93 11.87
C ALA A 94 8.77 -15.71 11.47
N LYS A 95 9.41 -14.63 11.00
CA LYS A 95 8.71 -13.44 10.49
C LYS A 95 7.87 -13.76 9.25
N TYR A 96 8.44 -14.49 8.29
CA TYR A 96 7.72 -14.97 7.11
C TYR A 96 6.44 -15.71 7.49
N LYS A 97 6.51 -16.69 8.40
CA LYS A 97 5.34 -17.43 8.88
C LYS A 97 4.26 -16.54 9.49
N MET A 98 4.66 -15.63 10.39
CA MET A 98 3.75 -14.68 11.02
C MET A 98 3.03 -13.81 9.97
N TRP A 99 3.74 -13.34 8.95
CA TRP A 99 3.15 -12.54 7.88
C TRP A 99 2.25 -13.35 6.95
N CYS A 100 2.56 -14.62 6.68
CA CYS A 100 1.68 -15.54 5.96
C CYS A 100 0.35 -15.74 6.69
N GLU A 101 0.38 -15.95 8.02
CA GLU A 101 -0.83 -16.06 8.84
C GLU A 101 -1.66 -14.76 8.83
N LYS A 102 -0.99 -13.59 8.96
CA LYS A 102 -1.63 -12.28 8.88
C LYS A 102 -2.30 -12.07 7.51
N LEU A 103 -1.61 -12.43 6.42
CA LEU A 103 -2.14 -12.31 5.06
C LEU A 103 -3.38 -13.19 4.86
N GLU A 104 -3.34 -14.44 5.31
CA GLU A 104 -4.49 -15.35 5.20
C GLU A 104 -5.70 -14.80 5.96
N LYS A 105 -5.48 -14.31 7.19
CA LYS A 105 -6.53 -13.72 8.01
C LYS A 105 -7.16 -12.49 7.35
N CYS A 106 -6.34 -11.51 6.98
CA CYS A 106 -6.83 -10.28 6.35
C CYS A 106 -7.52 -10.55 5.00
N SER A 107 -7.00 -11.49 4.21
CA SER A 107 -7.62 -11.86 2.93
C SER A 107 -9.00 -12.48 3.16
N LYS A 108 -9.15 -13.41 4.12
CA LYS A 108 -10.45 -14.00 4.45
C LYS A 108 -11.45 -12.95 4.94
N GLU A 109 -11.01 -12.05 5.82
CA GLU A 109 -11.85 -10.96 6.32
C GLU A 109 -12.34 -10.06 5.18
N TYR A 110 -11.42 -9.63 4.31
CA TYR A 110 -11.77 -8.82 3.14
C TYR A 110 -12.74 -9.55 2.20
N GLU A 111 -12.42 -10.80 1.86
CA GLU A 111 -13.22 -11.61 0.95
C GLU A 111 -14.64 -11.82 1.48
N SER A 112 -14.78 -12.11 2.76
CA SER A 112 -16.09 -12.30 3.40
C SER A 112 -17.01 -11.08 3.31
N LYS A 113 -16.44 -9.87 3.27
CA LYS A 113 -17.19 -8.60 3.24
C LYS A 113 -17.42 -8.09 1.81
N TYR A 114 -16.40 -8.16 0.96
CA TYR A 114 -16.37 -7.40 -0.30
C TYR A 114 -16.29 -8.27 -1.55
N GLY A 115 -16.09 -9.58 -1.42
CA GLY A 115 -15.97 -10.51 -2.54
C GLY A 115 -14.54 -10.98 -2.81
N PRO A 116 -14.35 -11.93 -3.76
CA PRO A 116 -13.09 -12.62 -3.97
C PRO A 116 -11.97 -11.68 -4.42
N LEU A 117 -10.77 -11.83 -3.86
CA LEU A 117 -9.57 -11.09 -4.28
C LEU A 117 -8.93 -11.69 -5.53
N CYS A 118 -9.05 -13.02 -5.69
CA CYS A 118 -8.47 -13.78 -6.80
C CYS A 118 -9.53 -14.63 -7.49
N TYR A 119 -9.40 -14.84 -8.81
CA TYR A 119 -10.32 -15.67 -9.60
C TYR A 119 -10.51 -17.07 -9.01
N THR A 120 -9.43 -17.66 -8.47
CA THR A 120 -9.42 -19.00 -7.86
C THR A 120 -10.23 -19.10 -6.56
N LYS A 121 -10.55 -17.97 -5.91
CA LYS A 121 -11.35 -17.90 -4.69
C LYS A 121 -12.84 -17.63 -4.97
N GLY A 122 -13.20 -17.39 -6.22
CA GLY A 122 -14.58 -17.12 -6.64
C GLY A 122 -15.53 -18.31 -6.49
N ASN A 123 -15.00 -19.53 -6.37
CA ASN A 123 -15.78 -20.75 -6.16
C ASN A 123 -16.50 -20.82 -4.80
N ASN A 124 -16.08 -20.00 -3.83
CA ASN A 124 -16.70 -19.95 -2.50
C ASN A 124 -17.99 -19.11 -2.46
N TYR A 125 -18.46 -18.60 -3.61
CA TYR A 125 -19.62 -17.71 -3.71
C TYR A 125 -20.72 -18.34 -4.55
N ASN A 126 -21.97 -18.04 -4.21
CA ASN A 126 -23.16 -18.55 -4.90
C ASN A 126 -23.39 -17.92 -6.28
N SER A 127 -22.58 -16.94 -6.69
CA SER A 127 -22.68 -16.28 -7.99
C SER A 127 -21.33 -15.71 -8.44
N PHE A 128 -21.17 -15.48 -9.75
CA PHE A 128 -19.96 -14.90 -10.32
C PHE A 128 -19.85 -13.41 -9.94
N LYS A 129 -19.00 -13.12 -8.93
CA LYS A 129 -18.90 -11.80 -8.31
C LYS A 129 -18.19 -10.75 -9.17
N TRP A 130 -17.35 -11.14 -10.11
CA TRP A 130 -16.51 -10.23 -10.91
C TRP A 130 -17.28 -9.34 -11.90
N VAL A 131 -18.55 -9.66 -12.18
CA VAL A 131 -19.42 -8.82 -13.02
C VAL A 131 -20.11 -7.73 -12.19
N ASN A 132 -20.14 -7.89 -10.86
CA ASN A 132 -20.87 -7.03 -9.95
C ASN A 132 -19.89 -6.11 -9.21
N GLY A 133 -19.77 -4.87 -9.66
CA GLY A 133 -18.99 -3.83 -8.98
C GLY A 133 -18.66 -2.69 -9.92
N SER A 134 -18.62 -1.46 -9.39
CA SER A 134 -18.10 -0.31 -10.12
C SER A 134 -16.63 -0.57 -10.42
N TRP A 135 -16.26 -0.59 -11.69
CA TRP A 135 -14.85 -0.66 -12.05
C TRP A 135 -14.11 0.57 -11.50
N PRO A 136 -12.78 0.51 -11.28
CA PRO A 136 -12.02 1.65 -10.75
C PRO A 136 -12.13 2.93 -11.60
N TRP A 137 -12.51 2.80 -12.88
CA TRP A 137 -12.74 3.90 -13.82
C TRP A 137 -14.23 4.26 -13.98
N GLU A 138 -15.15 3.51 -13.36
CA GLU A 138 -16.56 3.86 -13.28
C GLU A 138 -16.80 4.69 -12.02
N SER A 139 -17.45 5.85 -12.17
CA SER A 139 -17.95 6.59 -11.01
C SER A 139 -19.02 5.76 -10.28
N GLU A 140 -19.23 6.06 -8.99
CA GLU A 140 -20.31 5.46 -8.18
C GLU A 140 -21.69 5.61 -8.84
N ASP A 141 -21.85 6.59 -9.75
CA ASP A 141 -23.07 6.87 -10.50
C ASP A 141 -23.16 6.13 -11.85
N GLY A 142 -22.22 5.25 -12.18
CA GLY A 142 -22.17 4.51 -13.45
C GLY A 142 -21.80 5.37 -14.67
N LYS A 143 -21.30 6.59 -14.44
CA LYS A 143 -20.73 7.44 -15.50
C LYS A 143 -19.22 7.20 -15.58
N TYR A 144 -18.67 7.15 -16.80
CA TYR A 144 -17.22 7.14 -16.98
C TYR A 144 -16.64 8.47 -16.51
N VAL A 145 -15.52 8.41 -15.78
CA VAL A 145 -14.73 9.59 -15.36
C VAL A 145 -13.88 10.09 -16.53
#